data_AF-A0A0K0D3Q0-F1
#
_entry.id   AF-A0A0K0D3Q0-F1
#
_cell.length_a   1.000
_cell.length_b   1.000
_cell.length_c   1.000
_cell.angle_alpha   90.00
_cell.angle_beta   90.00
_cell.angle_gamma   90.00
#
_symmetry.space_group_name_H-M   'P 1'
#
loop_
_entity.id
_entity.type
_entity.pdbx_description
1 polymer ?
#
loop_
_entity_poly.entity_id
_entity_poly.type
_entity_poly.pdbx_seq_one_letter_code
_entity_poly.pdbx_strand_id
1 'polypeptide(L)'
;MLKSTLLAYCIAEWDCYLEAIAKTAINNCPQTPPHPAVTNAINYAVFGPGALPSTFINSIEAAVLTWSEIRSEVWPVTNIFNGNPALRNFSNLIRSTTTAVGCASTVCINKVSSACVFSQPSLVARGRARNGEYANENAPPASRMDLLEYDCTAEQYALNHVSSCDRHQSAAASRPGYEENIHILETTATDFLGALQNAVATWSNELAANGIPSNEIYTLQVSQRTEKTVTRVTKVGYQLIVEQSEEFCDEICRRNKDGKEQ
;
A
#
# COMPACT_ATOMS: atom_id res chain seq x y z
N MET A 1 23.36 -0.55 37.30
CA MET A 1 22.79 -1.89 37.01
C MET A 1 21.28 -1.75 37.08
N LEU A 2 20.42 -2.00 36.08
CA LEU A 2 20.53 -2.68 34.79
C LEU A 2 20.17 -1.77 33.59
N LYS A 3 21.03 -1.84 32.57
CA LYS A 3 20.81 -1.86 31.11
C LYS A 3 19.92 -0.80 30.45
N SER A 4 20.59 0.23 29.93
CA SER A 4 20.31 0.82 28.62
C SER A 4 20.45 -0.25 27.52
N THR A 5 19.36 -0.89 27.07
CA THR A 5 19.30 -1.62 25.79
C THR A 5 17.84 -1.88 25.39
N LEU A 6 17.51 -1.64 24.11
CA LEU A 6 16.19 -1.65 23.44
C LEU A 6 15.35 -0.39 23.70
N LEU A 7 15.00 0.47 22.73
CA LEU A 7 14.91 0.30 21.29
C LEU A 7 15.67 1.41 20.56
N ALA A 8 16.62 1.02 19.72
CA ALA A 8 16.97 1.84 18.57
C ALA A 8 15.69 2.00 17.73
N TYR A 9 15.17 3.22 17.68
CA TYR A 9 14.39 3.79 16.58
C TYR A 9 14.04 2.80 15.44
N CYS A 10 12.91 2.10 15.54
CA CYS A 10 12.16 1.75 14.33
C CYS A 10 11.46 3.03 13.91
N ILE A 11 12.14 3.91 13.18
CA ILE A 11 11.48 5.10 12.63
C ILE A 11 10.63 4.58 11.49
N ALA A 12 9.35 4.35 11.77
CA ALA A 12 8.38 4.35 10.69
C ALA A 12 8.43 5.74 10.06
N GLU A 13 8.65 5.79 8.76
CA GLU A 13 8.65 7.05 8.03
C GLU A 13 7.23 7.59 7.91
N TRP A 14 7.09 8.92 7.84
CA TRP A 14 5.79 9.52 7.65
C TRP A 14 5.33 9.33 6.21
N ASP A 15 4.12 8.82 6.02
CA ASP A 15 3.56 8.52 4.71
C ASP A 15 2.25 9.29 4.49
N CYS A 16 2.25 10.16 3.48
CA CYS A 16 1.13 11.03 3.13
C CYS A 16 -0.12 10.26 2.63
N TYR A 17 0.07 9.09 2.01
CA TYR A 17 -1.03 8.23 1.57
C TYR A 17 -1.70 7.58 2.79
N LEU A 18 -0.93 7.05 3.74
CA LEU A 18 -1.46 6.54 5.01
C LEU A 18 -2.16 7.65 5.82
N GLU A 19 -1.64 8.88 5.78
CA GLU A 19 -2.29 10.05 6.37
C GLU A 19 -3.64 10.36 5.70
N ALA A 20 -3.74 10.26 4.37
CA ALA A 20 -5.00 10.46 3.65
C ALA A 20 -6.07 9.41 4.02
N ILE A 21 -5.65 8.14 4.21
CA ILE A 21 -6.52 7.09 4.76
C ILE A 21 -6.96 7.46 6.18
N ALA A 22 -6.04 7.93 7.03
CA ALA A 22 -6.35 8.37 8.39
C ALA A 22 -7.36 9.54 8.41
N LYS A 23 -7.20 10.53 7.51
CA LYS A 23 -8.13 11.65 7.32
C LYS A 23 -9.53 11.18 6.93
N THR A 24 -9.60 10.20 6.04
CA THR A 24 -10.86 9.58 5.62
C THR A 24 -11.54 8.88 6.79
N ALA A 25 -10.76 8.14 7.59
CA ALA A 25 -11.29 7.38 8.72
C ALA A 25 -11.89 8.24 9.85
N ILE A 26 -11.38 9.46 10.04
CA ILE A 26 -11.84 10.37 11.10
C ILE A 26 -12.92 11.35 10.64
N ASN A 27 -13.27 11.38 9.34
CA ASN A 27 -14.22 12.35 8.80
C ASN A 27 -15.56 12.31 9.56
N ASN A 28 -16.02 13.47 10.06
CA ASN A 28 -17.21 13.63 10.91
C ASN A 28 -17.19 12.91 12.28
N CYS A 29 -16.01 12.53 12.79
CA CYS A 29 -15.85 11.91 14.11
C CYS A 29 -16.76 10.71 14.40
N PRO A 30 -16.71 9.64 13.57
CA PRO A 30 -17.56 8.48 13.75
C PRO A 30 -17.29 7.82 15.12
N GLN A 31 -18.31 7.26 15.76
CA GLN A 31 -18.11 6.65 17.08
C GLN A 31 -17.28 5.36 17.03
N THR A 32 -17.28 4.69 15.88
CA THR A 32 -16.47 3.50 15.62
C THR A 32 -15.59 3.77 14.41
N PRO A 33 -14.37 3.23 14.37
CA PRO A 33 -13.56 3.31 13.17
C PRO A 33 -14.32 2.72 11.97
N PRO A 34 -14.31 3.37 10.80
CA PRO A 34 -14.79 2.74 9.58
C PRO A 34 -14.00 1.44 9.34
N HIS A 35 -14.64 0.47 8.70
CA HIS A 35 -14.06 -0.86 8.52
C HIS A 35 -12.67 -0.71 7.87
N PRO A 36 -11.59 -1.31 8.45
CA PRO A 36 -10.25 -1.07 7.94
C PRO A 36 -10.21 -1.43 6.46
N ALA A 37 -9.60 -0.57 5.65
CA ALA A 37 -9.11 -1.01 4.35
C ALA A 37 -8.24 -2.24 4.63
N VAL A 38 -8.64 -3.39 4.10
CA VAL A 38 -8.17 -4.77 4.44
C VAL A 38 -6.66 -4.97 4.37
N THR A 39 -5.92 -3.98 3.88
CA THR A 39 -4.49 -3.97 3.64
C THR A 39 -3.68 -3.40 4.81
N ASN A 40 -4.17 -2.41 5.57
CA ASN A 40 -3.38 -1.69 6.58
C ASN A 40 -3.93 -1.83 8.01
N ALA A 41 -3.06 -1.71 9.01
CA ALA A 41 -3.50 -1.70 10.39
C ALA A 41 -3.90 -0.26 10.76
N ILE A 42 -4.98 -0.10 11.52
CA ILE A 42 -5.45 1.22 11.95
C ILE A 42 -5.71 1.23 13.44
N ASN A 43 -5.22 2.27 14.11
CA ASN A 43 -5.64 2.63 15.45
C ASN A 43 -6.53 3.87 15.36
N TYR A 44 -7.59 3.90 16.18
CA TYR A 44 -8.60 4.96 16.17
C TYR A 44 -8.94 5.35 17.61
N ALA A 45 -9.12 6.65 17.85
CA ALA A 45 -9.52 7.20 19.14
C ALA A 45 -10.50 8.36 18.95
N VAL A 46 -11.48 8.46 19.85
CA VAL A 46 -12.41 9.59 19.93
C VAL A 46 -12.45 10.08 21.36
N PHE A 47 -12.24 11.38 21.53
CA PHE A 47 -12.33 12.05 22.81
C PHE A 47 -13.55 12.96 22.80
N GLY A 48 -14.39 12.82 23.83
CA GLY A 48 -15.64 13.56 23.96
C GLY A 48 -15.53 14.85 24.78
N PRO A 49 -16.67 15.44 25.16
CA PRO A 49 -16.72 16.72 25.89
C PRO A 49 -16.05 16.71 27.27
N GLY A 50 -15.87 15.53 27.86
CA GLY A 50 -15.20 15.35 29.15
C GLY A 50 -13.67 15.25 29.06
N ALA A 51 -13.10 15.34 27.85
CA ALA A 51 -11.65 15.31 27.67
C ALA A 51 -11.00 16.62 28.12
N LEU A 52 -9.73 16.55 28.51
CA LEU A 52 -8.96 17.73 28.88
C LEU A 52 -8.83 18.68 27.68
N PRO A 53 -8.78 20.01 27.88
CA PRO A 53 -8.57 20.96 26.79
C PRO A 53 -7.30 20.65 25.97
N SER A 54 -6.24 20.16 26.60
CA SER A 54 -5.00 19.74 25.93
C SER A 54 -5.22 18.56 24.98
N THR A 55 -6.20 17.69 25.22
CA THR A 55 -6.55 16.59 24.32
C THR A 55 -7.07 17.09 22.98
N PHE A 56 -7.75 18.23 22.92
CA PHE A 56 -8.20 18.81 21.65
C PHE A 56 -7.05 19.40 20.83
N ILE A 57 -5.96 19.81 21.50
CA ILE A 57 -4.76 20.38 20.86
C ILE A 57 -3.80 19.25 20.43
N ASN A 58 -3.51 18.32 21.34
CA ASN A 58 -2.55 17.23 21.14
C ASN A 58 -3.26 15.88 20.99
N SER A 59 -4.33 15.83 20.20
CA SER A 59 -5.21 14.64 20.13
C SER A 59 -4.49 13.37 19.68
N ILE A 60 -3.54 13.48 18.73
CA ILE A 60 -2.71 12.34 18.29
C ILE A 60 -1.81 11.84 19.42
N GLU A 61 -1.18 12.73 20.18
CA GLU A 61 -0.37 12.35 21.35
C GLU A 61 -1.22 11.64 22.40
N ALA A 62 -2.39 12.20 22.74
CA ALA A 62 -3.33 11.59 23.68
C ALA A 62 -3.82 10.21 23.19
N ALA A 63 -4.07 10.07 21.88
CA ALA A 63 -4.44 8.80 21.27
C ALA A 63 -3.32 7.77 21.37
N VAL A 64 -2.08 8.13 21.02
CA VAL A 64 -0.91 7.24 21.14
C VAL A 64 -0.69 6.80 22.58
N LEU A 65 -0.82 7.70 23.55
CA LEU A 65 -0.76 7.36 24.97
C LEU A 65 -1.83 6.32 25.32
N THR A 66 -3.08 6.57 24.95
CA THR A 66 -4.20 5.64 25.19
C THR A 66 -3.95 4.26 24.57
N TRP A 67 -3.44 4.20 23.33
CA TRP A 67 -3.14 2.94 22.65
C TRP A 67 -1.93 2.20 23.23
N SER A 68 -1.02 2.93 23.87
CA SER A 68 0.16 2.36 24.54
C SER A 68 -0.17 1.75 25.91
N GLU A 69 -1.32 2.10 26.49
CA GLU A 69 -1.73 1.60 27.81
C GLU A 69 -2.27 0.17 27.74
N ILE A 70 -1.48 -0.78 28.24
CA ILE A 70 -1.87 -2.19 28.40
C ILE A 70 -2.14 -2.56 29.86
N ARG A 71 -2.60 -1.62 30.70
CA ARG A 71 -2.61 -1.78 32.17
C ARG A 71 -3.37 -3.01 32.69
N SER A 72 -4.38 -3.49 31.97
CA SER A 72 -5.17 -4.68 32.34
C SER A 72 -4.68 -5.97 31.69
N GLU A 73 -3.69 -5.90 30.81
CA GLU A 73 -3.25 -7.02 29.96
C GLU A 73 -1.73 -7.22 30.05
N VAL A 74 -1.28 -8.44 29.77
CA VAL A 74 0.16 -8.75 29.71
C VAL A 74 0.54 -9.07 28.28
N TRP A 75 1.57 -8.39 27.77
CA TRP A 75 2.11 -8.70 26.45
C TRP A 75 2.72 -10.13 26.44
N PRO A 76 2.40 -10.98 25.45
CA PRO A 76 2.91 -12.35 25.40
C PRO A 76 4.43 -12.42 25.41
N VAL A 77 5.00 -13.32 26.22
CA VAL A 77 6.46 -13.53 26.31
C VAL A 77 7.10 -13.97 24.99
N THR A 78 6.30 -14.52 24.08
CA THR A 78 6.73 -14.89 22.72
C THR A 78 6.94 -13.69 21.81
N ASN A 79 6.56 -12.48 22.24
CA ASN A 79 6.47 -11.27 21.41
C ASN A 79 5.62 -11.44 20.15
N ILE A 80 4.66 -12.37 20.18
CA ILE A 80 3.71 -12.63 19.10
C ILE A 80 2.33 -12.19 19.58
N PHE A 81 1.69 -11.31 18.81
CA PHE A 81 0.30 -10.92 19.08
C PHE A 81 -0.61 -12.16 19.04
N ASN A 82 -1.30 -12.42 20.15
CA ASN A 82 -2.12 -13.61 20.35
C ASN A 82 -3.59 -13.44 19.90
N GLY A 83 -3.93 -12.32 19.27
CA GLY A 83 -5.29 -12.01 18.84
C GLY A 83 -6.15 -11.30 19.89
N ASN A 84 -5.66 -11.08 21.12
CA ASN A 84 -6.40 -10.37 22.17
C ASN A 84 -6.81 -8.96 21.70
N PRO A 85 -8.11 -8.64 21.59
CA PRO A 85 -8.57 -7.33 21.14
C PRO A 85 -8.07 -6.17 21.99
N ALA A 86 -7.89 -6.36 23.31
CA ALA A 86 -7.41 -5.33 24.21
C ALA A 86 -5.95 -4.94 23.94
N LEU A 87 -5.16 -5.85 23.39
CA LEU A 87 -3.76 -5.62 22.99
C LEU A 87 -3.63 -5.14 21.54
N ARG A 88 -4.73 -5.03 20.78
CA ARG A 88 -4.66 -4.78 19.33
C ARG A 88 -4.00 -3.44 19.01
N ASN A 89 -4.42 -2.36 19.65
CA ASN A 89 -3.86 -1.02 19.40
C ASN A 89 -2.38 -0.97 19.76
N PHE A 90 -2.01 -1.55 20.91
CA PHE A 90 -0.62 -1.70 21.33
C PHE A 90 0.19 -2.52 20.33
N SER A 91 -0.34 -3.65 19.86
CA SER A 91 0.32 -4.53 18.90
C SER A 91 0.63 -3.84 17.56
N ASN A 92 -0.26 -2.93 17.11
CA ASN A 92 -0.03 -2.14 15.90
C ASN A 92 1.12 -1.13 16.10
N LEU A 93 1.24 -0.54 17.29
CA LEU A 93 2.31 0.42 17.61
C LEU A 93 3.69 -0.22 17.66
N ILE A 94 3.80 -1.43 18.23
CA ILE A 94 5.09 -2.08 18.49
C ILE A 94 5.48 -3.10 17.40
N ARG A 95 4.74 -3.13 16.29
CA ARG A 95 4.98 -4.08 15.22
C ARG A 95 6.29 -3.76 14.50
N SER A 96 7.26 -4.66 14.61
CA SER A 96 8.60 -4.45 14.02
C SER A 96 8.62 -4.37 12.50
N THR A 97 7.63 -4.93 11.81
CA THR A 97 7.54 -4.89 10.34
C THR A 97 6.85 -3.65 9.79
N THR A 98 6.43 -2.72 10.66
CA THR A 98 5.84 -1.46 10.23
C THR A 98 6.95 -0.49 9.89
N THR A 99 7.00 -0.07 8.62
CA THR A 99 8.02 0.82 8.06
C THR A 99 7.50 2.21 7.76
N ALA A 100 6.18 2.41 7.74
CA ALA A 100 5.55 3.68 7.47
C ALA A 100 4.29 3.88 8.33
N VAL A 101 4.02 5.13 8.68
CA VAL A 101 2.85 5.55 9.45
C VAL A 101 2.30 6.86 8.90
N GLY A 102 0.98 6.99 8.89
CA GLY A 102 0.30 8.27 8.63
C GLY A 102 -0.82 8.48 9.63
N CYS A 103 -0.83 9.64 10.28
CA CYS A 103 -1.82 9.97 11.31
C CYS A 103 -2.57 11.25 10.98
N ALA A 104 -3.83 11.32 11.39
CA ALA A 104 -4.64 12.51 11.23
C ALA A 104 -5.55 12.73 12.43
N SER A 105 -5.93 13.99 12.66
CA SER A 105 -6.93 14.37 13.65
C SER A 105 -7.93 15.39 13.11
N THR A 106 -9.17 15.32 13.58
CA THR A 106 -10.21 16.29 13.24
C THR A 106 -11.03 16.63 14.47
N VAL A 107 -11.30 17.92 14.63
CA VAL A 107 -12.18 18.45 15.67
C VAL A 107 -13.58 18.57 15.08
N CYS A 108 -14.53 17.91 15.72
CA CYS A 108 -15.96 18.08 15.52
C CYS A 108 -16.55 18.87 16.69
N ILE A 109 -17.82 19.28 16.58
CA ILE A 109 -18.51 20.19 17.51
C ILE A 109 -18.02 20.12 18.97
N ASN A 110 -18.07 18.94 19.60
CA ASN A 110 -17.64 18.73 20.98
C ASN A 110 -16.80 17.46 21.16
N LYS A 111 -16.16 17.00 20.09
CA LYS A 111 -15.34 15.79 20.06
C LYS A 111 -14.11 16.01 19.20
N VAL A 112 -13.04 15.29 19.48
CA VAL A 112 -11.89 15.18 18.58
C VAL A 112 -11.64 13.72 18.28
N SER A 113 -11.40 13.40 17.01
CA SER A 113 -11.05 12.04 16.59
C SER A 113 -9.65 12.02 16.02
N SER A 114 -8.92 10.94 16.29
CA SER A 114 -7.57 10.71 15.78
C SER A 114 -7.47 9.29 15.24
N ALA A 115 -6.77 9.15 14.12
CA ALA A 115 -6.43 7.85 13.56
C ALA A 115 -4.96 7.82 13.18
N CYS A 116 -4.34 6.66 13.32
CA CYS A 116 -3.03 6.36 12.76
C CYS A 116 -3.13 5.07 11.96
N VAL A 117 -2.67 5.10 10.72
CA VAL A 117 -2.61 3.97 9.81
C VAL A 117 -1.17 3.53 9.70
N PHE A 118 -0.94 2.24 9.91
CA PHE A 118 0.38 1.60 9.89
C PHE A 118 0.47 0.71 8.67
N SER A 119 1.61 0.80 7.97
CA SER A 119 1.88 -0.09 6.86
C SER A 119 1.87 -1.56 7.31
N GLN A 120 1.36 -2.42 6.44
CA GLN A 120 1.51 -3.86 6.59
C GLN A 120 2.24 -4.44 5.37
N PRO A 121 3.12 -5.44 5.57
CA PRO A 121 3.70 -6.17 4.46
C PRO A 121 2.61 -6.83 3.61
N SER A 122 2.81 -6.82 2.29
CA SER A 122 1.90 -7.42 1.31
C SER A 122 1.69 -8.92 1.57
N LEU A 123 0.72 -9.54 0.87
CA LEU A 123 0.54 -11.00 0.95
C LEU A 123 1.81 -11.74 0.49
N VAL A 124 2.52 -11.21 -0.51
CA VAL A 124 3.80 -11.74 -0.99
C VAL A 124 4.83 -11.68 0.12
N ALA A 125 5.04 -10.51 0.73
CA ALA A 125 6.02 -10.34 1.80
C ALA A 125 5.76 -11.25 3.02
N ARG A 126 4.49 -11.57 3.30
CA ARG A 126 4.09 -12.49 4.38
C ARG A 126 4.21 -13.98 4.02
N GLY A 127 4.59 -14.32 2.80
CA GLY A 127 4.62 -15.71 2.32
C GLY A 127 3.23 -16.34 2.17
N ARG A 128 2.23 -15.51 1.89
CA ARG A 128 0.80 -15.90 1.80
C ARG A 128 0.21 -15.70 0.42
N ALA A 129 0.95 -15.11 -0.51
CA ALA A 129 0.53 -15.01 -1.90
C ALA A 129 0.73 -16.36 -2.59
N ARG A 130 -0.29 -16.81 -3.31
CA ARG A 130 -0.21 -18.04 -4.09
C ARG A 130 0.88 -17.92 -5.15
N ASN A 131 1.74 -18.92 -5.26
CA ASN A 131 2.66 -19.08 -6.38
C ASN A 131 2.14 -20.20 -7.28
N GLY A 132 1.97 -19.90 -8.58
CA GLY A 132 1.45 -20.82 -9.58
C GLY A 132 2.47 -21.80 -10.16
N GLU A 133 3.72 -21.77 -9.68
CA GLU A 133 4.82 -22.59 -10.24
C GLU A 133 4.58 -24.06 -9.90
N TYR A 134 4.24 -24.36 -8.64
CA TYR A 134 3.80 -25.68 -8.20
C TYR A 134 2.43 -25.68 -7.52
N ALA A 135 1.80 -26.86 -7.48
CA ALA A 135 0.55 -27.05 -6.77
C ALA A 135 0.75 -26.86 -5.25
N ASN A 136 -0.11 -26.05 -4.64
CA ASN A 136 -0.13 -25.75 -3.20
C ASN A 136 1.09 -24.99 -2.68
N GLU A 137 1.70 -24.20 -3.56
CA GLU A 137 2.83 -23.35 -3.22
C GLU A 137 2.40 -21.89 -3.00
N ASN A 138 3.05 -21.23 -2.03
CA ASN A 138 3.03 -19.79 -1.88
C ASN A 138 4.43 -19.24 -2.16
N ALA A 139 4.51 -17.96 -2.54
CA ALA A 139 5.79 -17.26 -2.54
C ALA A 139 6.39 -17.32 -1.12
N PRO A 140 7.72 -17.45 -0.97
CA PRO A 140 8.36 -17.43 0.33
C PRO A 140 8.22 -16.05 0.99
N PRO A 141 8.27 -15.96 2.34
CA PRO A 141 8.23 -14.69 3.03
C PRO A 141 9.46 -13.84 2.67
N ALA A 142 9.24 -12.56 2.41
CA ALA A 142 10.30 -11.61 2.12
C ALA A 142 10.87 -11.04 3.41
N SER A 143 12.20 -11.06 3.56
CA SER A 143 12.87 -10.49 4.74
C SER A 143 12.93 -8.96 4.71
N ARG A 144 12.88 -8.37 3.51
CA ARG A 144 12.92 -6.91 3.28
C ARG A 144 12.20 -6.59 1.97
N MET A 145 10.88 -6.46 2.05
CA MET A 145 10.08 -5.92 0.94
C MET A 145 9.82 -4.45 1.24
N ASP A 146 10.46 -3.57 0.48
CA ASP A 146 10.29 -2.14 0.68
C ASP A 146 8.88 -1.69 0.23
N LEU A 147 8.39 -0.63 0.88
CA LEU A 147 7.15 0.02 0.45
C LEU A 147 7.43 0.93 -0.73
N LEU A 148 6.37 1.28 -1.41
CA LEU A 148 6.44 2.02 -2.64
C LEU A 148 6.03 3.44 -2.38
N GLU A 149 6.88 4.34 -2.83
CA GLU A 149 6.66 5.77 -2.75
C GLU A 149 6.24 6.30 -4.11
N TYR A 150 5.31 7.24 -4.09
CA TYR A 150 4.88 7.93 -5.30
C TYR A 150 5.98 8.84 -5.82
N ASP A 151 6.32 8.72 -7.11
CA ASP A 151 7.34 9.55 -7.76
C ASP A 151 6.76 10.28 -8.97
N CYS A 152 6.68 11.61 -8.87
CA CYS A 152 6.19 12.47 -9.95
C CYS A 152 7.04 12.40 -11.23
N THR A 153 8.33 12.04 -11.12
CA THR A 153 9.20 11.85 -12.29
C THR A 153 8.80 10.59 -13.05
N ALA A 154 8.54 9.50 -12.32
CA ALA A 154 8.05 8.26 -12.90
C ALA A 154 6.69 8.46 -13.58
N GLU A 155 5.79 9.19 -12.92
CA GLU A 155 4.50 9.59 -13.48
C GLU A 155 4.67 10.37 -14.79
N GLN A 156 5.55 11.38 -14.82
CA GLN A 156 5.77 12.18 -16.02
C GLN A 156 6.26 11.32 -17.20
N TYR A 157 7.15 10.35 -16.95
CA TYR A 157 7.58 9.42 -18.00
C TYR A 157 6.43 8.54 -18.49
N ALA A 158 5.59 8.04 -17.58
CA ALA A 158 4.40 7.27 -17.94
C ALA A 158 3.42 8.12 -18.77
N LEU A 159 3.13 9.35 -18.35
CA LEU A 159 2.27 10.32 -19.06
C LEU A 159 2.77 10.61 -20.47
N ASN A 160 4.07 10.87 -20.61
CA ASN A 160 4.68 11.17 -21.91
C ASN A 160 4.50 9.99 -22.87
N HIS A 161 4.71 8.76 -22.39
CA HIS A 161 4.58 7.57 -23.21
C HIS A 161 3.12 7.25 -23.56
N VAL A 162 2.22 7.29 -22.58
CA VAL A 162 0.82 6.89 -22.75
C VAL A 162 0.12 7.73 -23.83
N SER A 163 0.52 9.00 -23.97
CA SER A 163 0.01 9.92 -24.99
C SER A 163 0.26 9.47 -26.43
N SER A 164 1.22 8.58 -26.67
CA SER A 164 1.51 8.03 -28.00
C SER A 164 0.46 7.02 -28.48
N CYS A 165 -0.29 6.40 -27.56
CA CYS A 165 -1.24 5.32 -27.83
C CYS A 165 -0.62 4.14 -28.64
N ASP A 166 0.70 3.90 -28.57
CA ASP A 166 1.39 2.92 -29.41
C ASP A 166 1.17 1.46 -28.99
N ARG A 167 0.64 1.23 -27.78
CA ARG A 167 0.31 -0.08 -27.19
C ARG A 167 1.54 -0.97 -26.98
N HIS A 168 2.74 -0.40 -26.98
CA HIS A 168 4.00 -1.08 -26.73
C HIS A 168 4.66 -0.50 -25.47
N GLN A 169 5.75 -1.13 -25.02
CA GLN A 169 6.53 -0.57 -23.92
C GLN A 169 7.43 0.54 -24.47
N SER A 170 7.61 1.58 -23.67
CA SER A 170 8.52 2.67 -23.98
C SER A 170 9.95 2.16 -23.99
N ALA A 171 10.77 2.77 -24.85
CA ALA A 171 12.20 2.50 -24.87
C ALA A 171 12.83 2.85 -23.51
N ALA A 172 13.74 2.02 -23.00
CA ALA A 172 14.39 2.27 -21.70
C ALA A 172 15.07 3.66 -21.64
N ALA A 173 15.56 4.16 -22.78
CA ALA A 173 16.17 5.49 -22.89
C ALA A 173 15.19 6.65 -22.64
N SER A 174 13.88 6.46 -22.84
CA SER A 174 12.87 7.50 -22.56
C SER A 174 12.40 7.52 -21.11
N ARG A 175 12.85 6.57 -20.29
CA ARG A 175 12.57 6.46 -18.86
C ARG A 175 13.80 6.01 -18.07
N PRO A 176 14.90 6.78 -18.07
CA PRO A 176 16.16 6.35 -17.48
C PRO A 176 16.01 6.00 -15.99
N GLY A 177 16.38 4.78 -15.61
CA GLY A 177 16.29 4.30 -14.23
C GLY A 177 14.93 3.72 -13.81
N TYR A 178 13.94 3.69 -14.72
CA TYR A 178 12.60 3.16 -14.42
C TYR A 178 12.26 1.98 -15.31
N GLU A 179 11.57 0.99 -14.73
CA GLU A 179 10.95 -0.11 -15.46
C GLU A 179 9.46 0.16 -15.69
N GLU A 180 8.89 -0.47 -16.73
CA GLU A 180 7.50 -0.21 -17.13
C GLU A 180 6.67 -1.49 -17.24
N ASN A 181 5.44 -1.38 -16.74
CA ASN A 181 4.32 -2.25 -17.09
C ASN A 181 3.29 -1.44 -17.89
N ILE A 182 2.75 -2.04 -18.94
CA ILE A 182 1.62 -1.47 -19.69
C ILE A 182 0.42 -2.39 -19.55
N HIS A 183 -0.78 -1.80 -19.56
CA HIS A 183 -2.03 -2.53 -19.62
C HIS A 183 -2.91 -1.87 -20.68
N ILE A 184 -3.52 -2.70 -21.52
CA ILE A 184 -4.45 -2.24 -22.53
C ILE A 184 -5.77 -2.91 -22.23
N LEU A 185 -6.76 -2.10 -21.88
CA LEU A 185 -8.11 -2.55 -21.64
C LEU A 185 -8.92 -2.37 -22.93
N GLU A 186 -9.37 -3.48 -23.52
CA GLU A 186 -10.16 -3.47 -24.77
C GLU A 186 -11.65 -3.12 -24.54
N THR A 187 -11.92 -2.21 -23.59
CA THR A 187 -13.26 -1.70 -23.30
C THR A 187 -13.19 -0.34 -22.65
N THR A 188 -14.16 0.52 -22.99
CA THR A 188 -14.35 1.85 -22.37
C THR A 188 -15.49 1.84 -21.34
N ALA A 189 -16.04 0.67 -21.02
CA ALA A 189 -17.16 0.51 -20.07
C ALA A 189 -16.67 0.47 -18.60
N THR A 190 -15.70 1.31 -18.25
CA THR A 190 -15.19 1.46 -16.88
C THR A 190 -14.67 2.89 -16.69
N ASP A 191 -14.53 3.33 -15.44
CA ASP A 191 -13.88 4.59 -15.11
C ASP A 191 -12.37 4.39 -14.89
N PHE A 192 -11.62 5.48 -14.71
CA PHE A 192 -10.18 5.43 -14.49
C PHE A 192 -9.79 4.52 -13.31
N LEU A 193 -10.54 4.60 -12.21
CA LEU A 193 -10.28 3.76 -11.04
C LEU A 193 -10.46 2.27 -11.38
N GLY A 194 -11.52 1.91 -12.12
CA GLY A 194 -11.75 0.55 -12.57
C GLY A 194 -10.70 0.04 -13.56
N ALA A 195 -10.21 0.89 -14.47
CA ALA A 195 -9.12 0.56 -15.38
C ALA A 195 -7.81 0.29 -14.63
N LEU A 196 -7.42 1.17 -13.70
CA LEU A 196 -6.25 0.99 -12.84
C LEU A 196 -6.33 -0.29 -12.01
N GLN A 197 -7.49 -0.55 -11.39
CA GLN A 197 -7.71 -1.77 -10.62
C GLN A 197 -7.57 -3.02 -11.51
N ASN A 198 -8.07 -2.97 -12.74
CA ASN A 198 -7.92 -4.06 -13.70
C ASN A 198 -6.45 -4.30 -14.07
N ALA A 199 -5.69 -3.24 -14.35
CA ALA A 199 -4.27 -3.31 -14.66
C ALA A 199 -3.47 -3.95 -13.53
N VAL A 200 -3.62 -3.42 -12.31
CA VAL A 200 -2.92 -3.93 -11.11
C VAL A 200 -3.30 -5.39 -10.82
N ALA A 201 -4.58 -5.72 -10.91
CA ALA A 201 -5.05 -7.10 -10.72
C ALA A 201 -4.46 -8.04 -11.78
N THR A 202 -4.43 -7.62 -13.04
CA THR A 202 -3.86 -8.39 -14.16
C THR A 202 -2.40 -8.70 -13.93
N TRP A 203 -1.59 -7.67 -13.61
CA TRP A 203 -0.17 -7.86 -13.39
C TRP A 203 0.10 -8.71 -12.14
N SER A 204 -0.59 -8.43 -11.03
CA SER A 204 -0.40 -9.17 -9.77
C SER A 204 -0.79 -10.64 -9.90
N ASN A 205 -1.80 -10.95 -10.73
CA ASN A 205 -2.30 -12.31 -10.90
C ASN A 205 -1.33 -13.24 -11.63
N GLU A 206 -0.30 -12.74 -12.33
CA GLU A 206 0.70 -13.60 -12.95
C GLU A 206 1.39 -14.50 -11.91
N LEU A 207 1.61 -14.02 -10.68
CA LEU A 207 2.22 -14.85 -9.64
C LEU A 207 1.33 -16.06 -9.28
N ALA A 208 0.03 -15.85 -9.10
CA ALA A 208 -0.90 -16.92 -8.76
C ALA A 208 -1.20 -17.85 -9.93
N ALA A 209 -1.28 -17.31 -11.15
CA ALA A 209 -1.66 -18.06 -12.36
C ALA A 209 -0.48 -18.79 -13.02
N ASN A 210 0.67 -18.13 -13.09
CA ASN A 210 1.82 -18.58 -13.89
C ASN A 210 2.97 -19.07 -13.01
N GLY A 211 3.23 -18.31 -11.95
CA GLY A 211 4.23 -18.62 -10.94
C GLY A 211 5.68 -18.34 -11.33
N ILE A 212 6.48 -18.11 -10.30
CA ILE A 212 7.92 -17.87 -10.38
C ILE A 212 8.67 -19.04 -9.71
N PRO A 213 9.92 -19.34 -10.13
CA PRO A 213 10.70 -20.39 -9.50
C PRO A 213 10.78 -20.22 -7.97
N SER A 214 10.69 -21.31 -7.21
CA SER A 214 10.66 -21.28 -5.73
C SER A 214 11.90 -20.67 -5.07
N ASN A 215 13.00 -20.53 -5.80
CA ASN A 215 14.20 -19.83 -5.35
C ASN A 215 14.14 -18.31 -5.59
N GLU A 216 13.04 -17.81 -6.15
CA GLU A 216 12.75 -16.40 -6.44
C GLU A 216 13.77 -15.74 -7.40
N ILE A 217 14.53 -16.54 -8.13
CA ILE A 217 15.55 -16.02 -9.05
C ILE A 217 14.92 -15.76 -10.43
N TYR A 218 14.85 -14.48 -10.79
CA TYR A 218 14.43 -14.05 -12.12
C TYR A 218 15.59 -14.17 -13.12
N THR A 219 15.68 -15.32 -13.80
CA THR A 219 16.70 -15.60 -14.81
C THR A 219 16.26 -15.17 -16.21
N LEU A 220 17.20 -15.11 -17.16
CA LEU A 220 16.89 -14.91 -18.58
C LEU A 220 15.90 -15.94 -19.13
N GLN A 221 15.98 -17.19 -18.67
CA GLN A 221 15.04 -18.24 -19.09
C GLN A 221 13.62 -17.95 -18.59
N VAL A 222 13.48 -17.41 -17.38
CA VAL A 222 12.19 -16.98 -16.82
C VAL A 222 11.66 -15.75 -17.56
N SER A 223 12.53 -14.79 -17.89
CA SER A 223 12.13 -13.57 -18.61
C SER A 223 11.70 -13.82 -20.05
N GLN A 224 12.23 -14.88 -20.68
CA GLN A 224 11.95 -15.26 -22.07
C GLN A 224 10.83 -16.29 -22.21
N ARG A 225 10.13 -16.65 -21.12
CA ARG A 225 8.94 -17.50 -21.17
C ARG A 225 7.93 -16.92 -22.18
N THR A 226 7.48 -17.74 -23.14
CA THR A 226 6.42 -17.38 -24.09
C THR A 226 5.03 -17.75 -23.57
N GLU A 227 4.97 -18.74 -22.67
CA GLU A 227 3.79 -19.13 -21.91
C GLU A 227 4.09 -18.95 -20.42
N LYS A 228 3.05 -18.73 -19.59
CA LYS A 228 3.23 -18.48 -18.15
C LYS A 228 4.20 -17.33 -17.85
N THR A 229 3.98 -16.20 -18.50
CA THR A 229 4.84 -15.01 -18.35
C THR A 229 4.67 -14.38 -16.97
N VAL A 230 5.77 -13.86 -16.41
CA VAL A 230 5.83 -13.27 -15.06
C VAL A 230 6.61 -11.96 -15.04
N THR A 231 6.78 -11.34 -16.21
CA THR A 231 7.58 -10.12 -16.40
C THR A 231 6.94 -8.90 -15.77
N ARG A 232 5.63 -8.90 -15.51
CA ARG A 232 4.92 -7.75 -14.94
C ARG A 232 4.83 -7.88 -13.43
N VAL A 233 4.54 -9.07 -12.91
CA VAL A 233 4.49 -9.30 -11.45
C VAL A 233 5.85 -9.15 -10.79
N THR A 234 6.95 -9.48 -11.49
CA THR A 234 8.31 -9.28 -10.98
C THR A 234 8.69 -7.80 -10.87
N LYS A 235 7.97 -6.91 -11.56
CA LYS A 235 8.06 -5.47 -11.34
C LYS A 235 7.11 -5.05 -10.22
N VAL A 236 5.86 -5.54 -10.19
CA VAL A 236 4.87 -5.23 -9.12
C VAL A 236 5.33 -5.63 -7.72
N GLY A 237 5.99 -6.78 -7.58
CA GLY A 237 6.54 -7.27 -6.31
C GLY A 237 7.65 -6.39 -5.74
N TYR A 238 8.28 -5.56 -6.58
CA TYR A 238 9.35 -4.63 -6.19
C TYR A 238 8.97 -3.15 -6.44
N GLN A 239 7.85 -2.88 -7.15
CA GLN A 239 7.48 -1.58 -7.74
C GLN A 239 5.95 -1.51 -8.04
N LEU A 240 5.14 -0.80 -7.24
CA LEU A 240 3.84 -0.25 -7.64
C LEU A 240 3.93 1.27 -7.57
N ILE A 241 4.02 1.89 -8.74
CA ILE A 241 3.51 3.23 -9.01
C ILE A 241 2.42 3.01 -10.05
N VAL A 242 1.19 3.46 -9.80
CA VAL A 242 0.40 4.28 -10.73
C VAL A 242 -0.68 4.97 -9.90
N GLU A 243 -0.55 6.27 -9.66
CA GLU A 243 -1.69 7.11 -9.27
C GLU A 243 -1.48 8.53 -9.78
N GLN A 244 -1.71 8.74 -11.10
CA GLN A 244 -2.23 9.97 -11.73
C GLN A 244 -2.05 10.04 -13.28
N SER A 245 -1.32 9.10 -13.91
CA SER A 245 -1.02 9.23 -15.35
C SER A 245 -2.15 8.91 -16.35
N GLU A 246 -3.37 8.56 -15.91
CA GLU A 246 -4.45 8.10 -16.82
C GLU A 246 -5.45 9.19 -17.24
N GLU A 247 -5.44 10.38 -16.63
CA GLU A 247 -6.38 11.46 -16.96
C GLU A 247 -6.25 11.91 -18.44
N PHE A 248 -5.16 11.53 -19.12
CA PHE A 248 -4.84 11.95 -20.49
C PHE A 248 -5.04 10.89 -21.58
N CYS A 249 -5.02 9.60 -21.25
CA CYS A 249 -4.91 8.56 -22.29
C CYS A 249 -6.22 8.35 -23.08
N ASP A 250 -7.36 8.37 -22.39
CA ASP A 250 -8.67 8.19 -23.03
C ASP A 250 -9.11 9.43 -23.84
N GLU A 251 -8.71 10.63 -23.44
CA GLU A 251 -9.04 11.85 -24.18
C GLU A 251 -8.16 12.04 -25.44
N ILE A 252 -6.87 11.66 -25.37
CA ILE A 252 -5.96 11.72 -26.54
C ILE A 252 -6.27 10.63 -27.57
N CYS A 253 -6.49 9.37 -27.15
CA CYS A 253 -6.79 8.31 -28.12
C CYS A 253 -8.17 8.52 -28.79
N ARG A 254 -9.12 9.22 -28.14
CA ARG A 254 -10.35 9.71 -28.80
C ARG A 254 -10.04 10.73 -29.91
N ARG A 255 -9.28 11.79 -29.60
CA ARG A 255 -8.94 12.83 -30.58
C ARG A 255 -8.14 12.31 -31.78
N ASN A 256 -7.31 11.28 -31.60
CA ASN A 256 -6.54 10.68 -32.69
C ASN A 256 -7.33 9.68 -33.56
N LYS A 257 -8.45 9.12 -33.08
CA LYS A 257 -9.35 8.31 -33.93
C LYS A 257 -10.28 9.18 -34.78
N ASP A 258 -10.70 10.33 -34.29
CA ASP A 258 -11.59 11.24 -35.04
C ASP A 258 -10.85 12.14 -36.06
N GLY A 259 -9.51 12.06 -36.11
CA GLY A 259 -8.65 12.88 -36.98
C GLY A 259 -8.07 12.18 -38.21
N LYS A 260 -8.52 10.98 -38.56
CA LYS A 260 -8.10 10.26 -39.79
C LYS A 260 -9.28 9.54 -40.45
N GLU A 261 -10.26 10.30 -40.92
CA GLU A 261 -10.95 10.03 -42.18
C GLU A 261 -11.71 11.32 -42.60
N GLN A 262 -11.24 11.91 -43.72
CA GLN A 262 -11.58 13.19 -44.37
C GLN A 262 -10.81 14.43 -43.92
#